data_AF-A0A6C8GFM4-F1
#
_entry.id   AF-A0A6C8GFM4-F1
#
_cell.length_a   1.000
_cell.length_b   1.000
_cell.length_c   1.000
_cell.angle_alpha   90.00
_cell.angle_beta   90.00
_cell.angle_gamma   90.00
#
_symmetry.space_group_name_H-M   'P 1'
#
loop_
_entity.id
_entity.type
_entity.pdbx_description
1 polymer ?
#
loop_
_entity_poly.entity_id
_entity_poly.type
_entity_poly.pdbx_seq_one_letter_code
_entity_poly.pdbx_strand_id
1 'polypeptide(L)'
;MSLTVLEPFKTQMISPDELILDAKNPRLYNGKSFNDNADPHELVKALSDTADLEELIKSISENGYMSIEPLIVMKKGAKYVVLEGNRRLAAIKLLTEPGLAQKCRVVVPKSLDARVIDSLKEVAVYLVNDEAEARSFIGFKHVNGPHKWDSFAKAQFAYKWFVSERANGLTIDDITKKLGDSNNTVRSIVSAMFVLEQAKNQEVYDIHADRMSPKFSFSHLYTALNRSEYKDFLGLERDWNVTLKDNPVPSQNIDKLKDVLTGLYGYKKDKRASLISSQNPD
;
A
#
# COMPACT_ATOMS: atom_id res chain seq x y z
N MET A 1 -18.89 7.19 -32.09
CA MET A 1 -17.56 7.83 -32.10
C MET A 1 -16.61 6.91 -32.85
N SER A 2 -15.69 7.46 -33.62
CA SER A 2 -14.59 6.68 -34.21
C SER A 2 -13.68 6.15 -33.11
N LEU A 3 -13.24 4.90 -33.22
CA LEU A 3 -12.26 4.32 -32.29
C LEU A 3 -10.95 5.11 -32.30
N THR A 4 -10.35 5.22 -31.12
CA THR A 4 -9.00 5.76 -30.95
C THR A 4 -8.02 4.86 -31.67
N VAL A 5 -7.26 5.41 -32.62
CA VAL A 5 -6.22 4.68 -33.33
C VAL A 5 -4.91 4.84 -32.57
N LEU A 6 -4.47 3.77 -31.91
CA LEU A 6 -3.21 3.74 -31.17
C LEU A 6 -2.03 3.38 -32.07
N GLU A 7 -0.92 4.10 -31.90
CA GLU A 7 0.37 3.72 -32.48
C GLU A 7 1.09 2.65 -31.64
N PRO A 8 1.68 1.61 -32.25
CA PRO A 8 2.45 0.60 -31.52
C PRO A 8 3.65 1.19 -30.77
N PHE A 9 3.97 0.59 -29.63
CA PHE A 9 5.13 0.90 -28.79
C PHE A 9 5.18 2.32 -28.22
N LYS A 10 4.03 2.99 -28.17
CA LYS A 10 3.88 4.32 -27.57
C LYS A 10 2.82 4.32 -26.49
N THR A 11 3.12 5.03 -25.41
CA THR A 11 2.14 5.34 -24.37
C THR A 11 1.19 6.41 -24.87
N GLN A 12 -0.12 6.11 -24.89
CA GLN A 12 -1.17 7.00 -25.35
C GLN A 12 -2.38 6.92 -24.41
N MET A 13 -3.21 7.95 -24.37
CA MET A 13 -4.44 7.97 -23.58
C MET A 13 -5.60 7.39 -24.40
N ILE A 14 -6.48 6.64 -23.75
CA ILE A 14 -7.70 6.08 -24.36
C ILE A 14 -8.82 5.99 -23.33
N SER A 15 -10.07 6.03 -23.79
CA SER A 15 -11.21 5.74 -22.92
C SER A 15 -11.21 4.26 -22.47
N PRO A 16 -11.47 3.98 -21.17
CA PRO A 16 -11.65 2.60 -20.68
C PRO A 16 -12.76 1.81 -21.38
N ASP A 17 -13.71 2.46 -22.04
CA ASP A 17 -14.80 1.81 -22.77
C ASP A 17 -14.33 1.10 -24.05
N GLU A 18 -13.19 1.53 -24.59
CA GLU A 18 -12.54 0.90 -25.74
C GLU A 18 -11.69 -0.32 -25.34
N LEU A 19 -11.55 -0.57 -24.03
CA LEU A 19 -10.76 -1.66 -23.47
C LEU A 19 -11.64 -2.85 -23.06
N ILE A 20 -11.10 -4.06 -23.23
CA ILE A 20 -11.69 -5.31 -22.76
C ILE A 20 -10.71 -6.09 -21.91
N LEU A 21 -11.24 -6.84 -20.94
CA LEU A 21 -10.46 -7.75 -20.11
C LEU A 21 -9.96 -8.92 -20.94
N ASP A 22 -8.78 -9.43 -20.59
CA ASP A 22 -8.24 -10.66 -21.15
C ASP A 22 -8.85 -11.87 -20.44
N ALA A 23 -9.69 -12.63 -21.17
CA ALA A 23 -10.30 -13.86 -20.66
C ALA A 23 -9.28 -14.98 -20.35
N LYS A 24 -8.03 -14.84 -20.80
CA LYS A 24 -6.94 -15.78 -20.51
C LYS A 24 -6.06 -15.33 -19.35
N ASN A 25 -6.40 -14.24 -18.66
CA ASN A 25 -5.59 -13.74 -17.56
C ASN A 25 -5.42 -14.81 -16.46
N PRO A 26 -4.19 -15.14 -16.01
CA PRO A 26 -3.95 -16.18 -15.00
C PRO A 26 -4.67 -15.95 -13.67
N ARG A 27 -5.00 -14.69 -13.34
CA ARG A 27 -5.74 -14.35 -12.12
C ARG A 27 -7.21 -14.74 -12.18
N LEU A 28 -7.79 -15.02 -13.35
CA LEU A 28 -9.20 -15.40 -13.46
C LEU A 28 -9.51 -16.79 -12.93
N TYR A 29 -8.49 -17.66 -12.76
CA TYR A 29 -8.72 -19.05 -12.41
C TYR A 29 -9.26 -19.19 -10.99
N ASN A 30 -10.54 -19.53 -10.88
CA ASN A 30 -11.24 -19.85 -9.64
C ASN A 30 -11.85 -21.28 -9.70
N GLY A 31 -11.22 -22.17 -10.47
CA GLY A 31 -11.77 -23.49 -10.81
C GLY A 31 -12.62 -23.51 -12.09
N LYS A 32 -12.74 -22.38 -12.79
CA LYS A 32 -13.33 -22.25 -14.13
C LYS A 32 -12.31 -21.69 -15.12
N SER A 33 -12.44 -22.08 -16.39
CA SER A 33 -11.71 -21.49 -17.51
C SER A 33 -12.64 -20.62 -18.33
N PHE A 34 -12.16 -19.44 -18.70
CA PHE A 34 -12.88 -18.50 -19.56
C PHE A 34 -12.34 -18.54 -20.99
N ASN A 35 -13.15 -18.08 -21.94
CA ASN A 35 -12.75 -17.89 -23.32
C ASN A 35 -13.20 -16.49 -23.79
N ASP A 36 -12.89 -16.16 -25.04
CA ASP A 36 -13.14 -14.83 -25.60
C ASP A 36 -14.62 -14.44 -25.69
N ASN A 37 -15.54 -15.39 -25.51
CA ASN A 37 -17.00 -15.17 -25.49
C ASN A 37 -17.57 -15.06 -24.07
N ALA A 38 -16.73 -15.09 -23.02
CA ALA A 38 -17.18 -14.94 -21.65
C ALA A 38 -17.87 -13.57 -21.45
N ASP A 39 -18.95 -13.56 -20.66
CA ASP A 39 -19.62 -12.29 -20.34
C ASP A 39 -18.66 -11.44 -19.47
N PRO A 40 -18.44 -10.15 -19.81
CA PRO A 40 -17.54 -9.28 -19.06
C PRO A 40 -17.75 -9.27 -17.55
N HIS A 41 -19.00 -9.43 -17.07
CA HIS A 41 -19.26 -9.48 -15.64
C HIS A 41 -18.67 -10.73 -14.96
N GLU A 42 -18.57 -11.86 -15.68
CA GLU A 42 -17.98 -13.08 -15.12
C GLU A 42 -16.48 -12.90 -14.93
N LEU A 43 -15.82 -12.22 -15.86
CA LEU A 43 -14.40 -11.89 -15.77
C LEU A 43 -14.12 -10.93 -14.60
N VAL A 44 -14.93 -9.88 -14.46
CA VAL A 44 -14.84 -8.93 -13.33
C VAL A 44 -15.12 -9.64 -12.01
N LYS A 45 -16.12 -10.52 -11.96
CA LYS A 45 -16.45 -11.29 -10.75
C LYS A 45 -15.30 -12.22 -10.35
N ALA A 46 -14.75 -12.95 -11.32
CA ALA A 46 -13.62 -13.83 -11.08
C ALA A 46 -12.41 -13.05 -10.53
N LEU A 47 -12.07 -11.91 -11.14
CA LEU A 47 -11.00 -11.03 -10.62
C LEU A 47 -11.31 -10.51 -9.21
N SER A 48 -12.56 -10.16 -8.90
CA SER A 48 -12.94 -9.75 -7.55
C SER A 48 -12.71 -10.85 -6.53
N ASP A 49 -12.91 -12.12 -6.89
CA ASP A 49 -12.80 -13.26 -5.99
C ASP A 49 -11.35 -13.71 -5.75
N THR A 50 -10.48 -13.53 -6.73
CA THR A 50 -9.13 -14.13 -6.74
C THR A 50 -8.00 -13.09 -6.68
N ALA A 51 -8.29 -11.83 -6.96
CA ALA A 51 -7.27 -10.82 -7.23
C ALA A 51 -7.43 -9.53 -6.42
N ASP A 52 -8.13 -9.56 -5.29
CA ASP A 52 -8.23 -8.47 -4.32
C ASP A 52 -8.43 -7.09 -5.00
N LEU A 53 -9.59 -6.92 -5.64
CA LEU A 53 -9.94 -5.65 -6.28
C LEU A 53 -10.27 -4.55 -5.26
N GLU A 54 -10.58 -4.93 -4.02
CA GLU A 54 -11.00 -4.02 -2.96
C GLU A 54 -9.90 -2.97 -2.66
N GLU A 55 -8.64 -3.39 -2.59
CA GLU A 55 -7.48 -2.50 -2.42
C GLU A 55 -7.43 -1.42 -3.51
N LEU A 56 -7.63 -1.80 -4.79
CA LEU A 56 -7.59 -0.87 -5.92
C LEU A 56 -8.80 0.05 -5.93
N ILE A 57 -9.99 -0.47 -5.66
CA ILE A 57 -11.22 0.33 -5.56
C ILE A 57 -11.04 1.40 -4.48
N LYS A 58 -10.55 1.01 -3.30
CA LYS A 58 -10.28 1.95 -2.20
C LYS A 58 -9.23 2.99 -2.61
N SER A 59 -8.08 2.55 -3.15
CA SER A 59 -7.00 3.44 -3.55
C SER A 59 -7.43 4.46 -4.61
N ILE A 60 -8.14 4.02 -5.65
CA ILE A 60 -8.65 4.89 -6.72
C ILE A 60 -9.72 5.84 -6.19
N SER A 61 -10.60 5.37 -5.31
CA SER A 61 -11.66 6.20 -4.72
C SER A 61 -11.10 7.32 -3.84
N GLU A 62 -9.97 7.08 -3.18
CA GLU A 62 -9.32 8.07 -2.30
C GLU A 62 -8.38 9.01 -3.06
N ASN A 63 -7.63 8.50 -4.04
CA ASN A 63 -6.51 9.22 -4.65
C ASN A 63 -6.77 9.62 -6.13
N GLY A 64 -7.82 9.08 -6.75
CA GLY A 64 -7.96 9.09 -8.21
C GLY A 64 -7.14 7.99 -8.87
N TYR A 65 -7.44 7.71 -10.14
CA TYR A 65 -6.64 6.79 -10.93
C TYR A 65 -5.37 7.50 -11.43
N MET A 66 -4.21 6.92 -11.12
CA MET A 66 -2.93 7.44 -11.56
C MET A 66 -2.36 6.56 -12.68
N SER A 67 -2.23 7.14 -13.88
CA SER A 67 -1.62 6.50 -15.05
C SER A 67 -0.08 6.45 -14.96
N ILE A 68 0.49 6.13 -13.78
CA ILE A 68 1.95 6.04 -13.57
C ILE A 68 2.54 4.92 -14.44
N GLU A 69 1.85 3.78 -14.45
CA GLU A 69 2.19 2.65 -15.30
C GLU A 69 1.07 2.47 -16.32
N PRO A 70 1.34 2.49 -17.63
CA PRO A 70 0.30 2.24 -18.62
C PRO A 70 -0.25 0.80 -18.52
N LEU A 71 -1.48 0.59 -18.97
CA LEU A 71 -1.97 -0.76 -19.25
C LEU A 71 -1.31 -1.26 -20.53
N ILE A 72 -0.87 -2.52 -20.57
CA ILE A 72 -0.35 -3.09 -21.82
C ILE A 72 -1.51 -3.70 -22.57
N VAL A 73 -1.69 -3.28 -23.82
CA VAL A 73 -2.83 -3.66 -24.63
C VAL A 73 -2.41 -4.20 -25.99
N MET A 74 -3.27 -5.01 -26.58
CA MET A 74 -3.13 -5.51 -27.95
C MET A 74 -4.45 -5.26 -28.69
N LYS A 75 -4.37 -4.94 -29.99
CA LYS A 75 -5.58 -4.76 -30.81
C LYS A 75 -6.33 -6.09 -30.95
N LYS A 76 -7.64 -6.09 -30.71
CA LYS A 76 -8.53 -7.25 -30.85
C LYS A 76 -9.84 -6.84 -31.52
N GLY A 77 -9.92 -7.03 -32.83
CA GLY A 77 -11.05 -6.57 -33.64
C GLY A 77 -11.21 -5.05 -33.55
N ALA A 78 -12.38 -4.61 -33.07
CA ALA A 78 -12.72 -3.20 -32.89
C ALA A 78 -12.42 -2.68 -31.47
N LYS A 79 -11.69 -3.42 -30.62
CA LYS A 79 -11.32 -2.98 -29.27
C LYS A 79 -9.86 -3.32 -28.97
N TYR A 80 -9.41 -2.98 -27.77
CA TYR A 80 -8.08 -3.34 -27.27
C TYR A 80 -8.21 -4.25 -26.05
N VAL A 81 -7.58 -5.43 -26.12
CA VAL A 81 -7.53 -6.37 -24.98
C VAL A 81 -6.38 -5.98 -24.06
N VAL A 82 -6.66 -5.92 -22.76
CA VAL A 82 -5.67 -5.60 -21.73
C VAL A 82 -4.90 -6.87 -21.34
N LEU A 83 -3.62 -6.95 -21.74
CA LEU A 83 -2.72 -8.04 -21.38
C LEU A 83 -2.17 -7.84 -19.95
N GLU A 84 -1.86 -6.60 -19.58
CA GLU A 84 -1.36 -6.24 -18.24
C GLU A 84 -2.18 -5.11 -17.63
N GLY A 85 -2.54 -5.27 -16.36
CA GLY A 85 -3.40 -4.32 -15.64
C GLY A 85 -4.89 -4.67 -15.66
N ASN A 86 -5.26 -5.93 -15.89
CA ASN A 86 -6.65 -6.41 -15.82
C ASN A 86 -7.35 -6.03 -14.51
N ARG A 87 -6.66 -6.12 -13.35
CA ARG A 87 -7.19 -5.68 -12.05
C ARG A 87 -7.56 -4.18 -12.05
N ARG A 88 -6.72 -3.34 -12.68
CA ARG A 88 -6.94 -1.89 -12.77
C ARG A 88 -8.13 -1.57 -13.67
N LEU A 89 -8.21 -2.19 -14.85
CA LEU A 89 -9.38 -2.03 -15.71
C LEU A 89 -10.67 -2.49 -15.03
N ALA A 90 -10.65 -3.65 -14.35
CA ALA A 90 -11.81 -4.15 -13.61
C ALA A 90 -12.25 -3.19 -12.48
N ALA A 91 -11.31 -2.65 -11.71
CA ALA A 91 -11.61 -1.67 -10.67
C ALA A 91 -12.21 -0.38 -11.25
N ILE A 92 -11.66 0.13 -12.36
CA ILE A 92 -12.21 1.30 -13.07
C ILE A 92 -13.65 1.02 -13.50
N LYS A 93 -13.91 -0.12 -14.15
CA LYS A 93 -15.26 -0.51 -14.57
C LYS A 93 -16.24 -0.63 -13.41
N LEU A 94 -15.82 -1.22 -12.29
CA LEU A 94 -16.66 -1.31 -11.09
C LEU A 94 -17.01 0.07 -10.51
N LEU A 95 -16.12 1.04 -10.63
CA LEU A 95 -16.33 2.42 -10.16
C LEU A 95 -17.16 3.27 -11.14
N THR A 96 -17.10 3.00 -12.44
CA THR A 96 -17.80 3.78 -13.47
C THR A 96 -19.13 3.17 -13.92
N GLU A 97 -19.36 1.88 -13.67
CA GLU A 97 -20.55 1.13 -14.11
C GLU A 97 -21.34 0.57 -12.90
N PRO A 98 -22.26 1.33 -12.27
CA PRO A 98 -22.97 0.89 -11.05
C PRO A 98 -23.70 -0.45 -11.17
N GLY A 99 -24.25 -0.76 -12.35
CA GLY A 99 -24.92 -2.04 -12.61
C GLY A 99 -23.98 -3.23 -12.57
N LEU A 100 -22.71 -3.05 -12.96
CA LEU A 100 -21.68 -4.08 -12.92
C LEU A 100 -21.31 -4.42 -11.48
N ALA A 101 -21.07 -3.39 -10.64
CA ALA A 101 -20.77 -3.59 -9.22
C ALA A 101 -21.88 -4.36 -8.50
N GLN A 102 -23.15 -4.02 -8.77
CA GLN A 102 -24.29 -4.75 -8.23
C GLN A 102 -24.35 -6.20 -8.72
N LYS A 103 -24.17 -6.45 -10.02
CA LYS A 103 -24.16 -7.80 -10.61
C LYS A 103 -23.04 -8.67 -10.03
N CYS A 104 -21.86 -8.08 -9.81
CA CYS A 104 -20.70 -8.76 -9.24
C CYS A 104 -20.73 -8.83 -7.69
N ARG A 105 -21.69 -8.17 -7.02
CA ARG A 105 -21.78 -8.05 -5.55
C ARG A 105 -20.51 -7.45 -4.93
N VAL A 106 -19.91 -6.48 -5.63
CA VAL A 106 -18.74 -5.76 -5.15
C VAL A 106 -19.18 -4.44 -4.53
N VAL A 107 -18.68 -4.14 -3.34
CA VAL A 107 -18.96 -2.86 -2.68
C VAL A 107 -18.07 -1.78 -3.29
N VAL A 108 -18.71 -0.71 -3.76
CA VAL A 108 -18.05 0.51 -4.24
C VAL A 108 -18.64 1.73 -3.53
N PRO A 109 -17.91 2.85 -3.42
CA PRO A 109 -18.46 4.07 -2.84
C PRO A 109 -19.71 4.55 -3.58
N LYS A 110 -20.69 5.08 -2.84
CA LYS A 110 -21.95 5.59 -3.42
C LYS A 110 -21.74 6.83 -4.28
N SER A 111 -20.70 7.59 -4.00
CA SER A 111 -20.31 8.80 -4.71
C SER A 111 -18.79 8.90 -4.74
N LEU A 112 -18.25 9.44 -5.82
CA LEU A 112 -16.83 9.73 -5.98
C LEU A 112 -16.65 11.24 -6.10
N ASP A 113 -15.51 11.74 -5.61
CA ASP A 113 -15.12 13.14 -5.81
C ASP A 113 -15.01 13.45 -7.31
N ALA A 114 -15.32 14.69 -7.70
CA ALA A 114 -15.25 15.11 -9.11
C ALA A 114 -13.85 14.88 -9.72
N ARG A 115 -12.77 15.07 -8.94
CA ARG A 115 -11.40 14.78 -9.40
C ARG A 115 -11.18 13.30 -9.70
N VAL A 116 -11.80 12.43 -8.91
CA VAL A 116 -11.68 10.98 -9.08
C VAL A 116 -12.41 10.57 -10.34
N ILE A 117 -13.65 11.06 -10.53
CA ILE A 117 -14.42 10.81 -11.76
C ILE A 117 -13.63 11.28 -12.99
N ASP A 118 -13.03 12.47 -12.92
CA ASP A 118 -12.24 13.01 -14.03
C ASP A 118 -11.04 12.12 -14.37
N SER A 119 -10.33 11.61 -13.34
CA SER A 119 -9.19 10.70 -13.52
C SER A 119 -9.53 9.34 -14.15
N LEU A 120 -10.82 8.97 -14.21
CA LEU A 120 -11.30 7.70 -14.77
C LEU A 120 -11.72 7.81 -16.24
N LYS A 121 -11.76 9.02 -16.82
CA LYS A 121 -12.21 9.24 -18.20
C LYS A 121 -11.24 8.67 -19.24
N GLU A 122 -9.94 8.78 -18.97
CA GLU A 122 -8.89 8.30 -19.85
C GLU A 122 -7.79 7.60 -19.06
N VAL A 123 -7.22 6.55 -19.66
CA VAL A 123 -6.13 5.78 -19.06
C VAL A 123 -4.97 5.67 -20.04
N ALA A 124 -3.74 5.70 -19.50
CA ALA A 124 -2.57 5.45 -20.32
C ALA A 124 -2.49 3.97 -20.71
N VAL A 125 -2.24 3.72 -22.00
CA VAL A 125 -2.05 2.39 -22.57
C VAL A 125 -0.78 2.34 -23.40
N TYR A 126 -0.14 1.17 -23.44
CA TYR A 126 1.01 0.86 -24.28
C TYR A 126 0.62 -0.26 -25.24
N LEU A 127 0.54 0.04 -26.54
CA LEU A 127 0.13 -0.92 -27.55
C LEU A 127 1.30 -1.82 -27.96
N VAL A 128 1.11 -3.14 -27.86
CA VAL A 128 1.96 -4.16 -28.46
C VAL A 128 1.27 -4.77 -29.69
N ASN A 129 2.04 -5.32 -30.62
CA ASN A 129 1.51 -5.99 -31.81
C ASN A 129 0.94 -7.37 -31.46
N ASP A 130 1.60 -8.07 -30.55
CA ASP A 130 1.20 -9.41 -30.11
C ASP A 130 1.50 -9.66 -28.62
N GLU A 131 0.99 -10.78 -28.09
CA GLU A 131 1.16 -11.16 -26.69
C GLU A 131 2.62 -11.47 -26.33
N ALA A 132 3.44 -11.92 -27.28
CA ALA A 132 4.82 -12.31 -27.03
C ALA A 132 5.69 -11.10 -26.65
N GLU A 133 5.42 -9.93 -27.26
CA GLU A 133 6.09 -8.68 -26.94
C GLU A 133 5.85 -8.20 -25.49
N ALA A 134 4.73 -8.58 -24.88
CA ALA A 134 4.42 -8.23 -23.49
C ALA A 134 4.92 -9.27 -22.46
N ARG A 135 5.19 -10.51 -22.89
CA ARG A 135 5.40 -11.67 -22.02
C ARG A 135 6.54 -11.49 -21.04
N SER A 136 7.70 -11.01 -21.50
CA SER A 136 8.89 -10.82 -20.66
C SER A 136 8.66 -9.78 -19.57
N PHE A 137 7.97 -8.68 -19.88
CA PHE A 137 7.64 -7.63 -18.92
C PHE A 137 6.65 -8.12 -17.87
N ILE A 138 5.55 -8.75 -18.31
CA ILE A 138 4.52 -9.30 -17.41
C ILE A 138 5.13 -10.36 -16.49
N GLY A 139 5.94 -11.26 -17.06
CA GLY A 139 6.65 -12.30 -16.32
C GLY A 139 7.58 -11.72 -15.25
N PHE A 140 8.49 -10.80 -15.63
CA PHE A 140 9.40 -10.16 -14.69
C PHE A 140 8.63 -9.50 -13.54
N LYS A 141 7.59 -8.73 -13.84
CA LYS A 141 6.82 -7.98 -12.86
C LYS A 141 6.08 -8.86 -11.85
N HIS A 142 5.37 -9.88 -12.32
CA HIS A 142 4.50 -10.67 -11.44
C HIS A 142 5.17 -11.90 -10.84
N VAL A 143 6.20 -12.44 -11.49
CA VAL A 143 6.96 -13.57 -10.93
C VAL A 143 7.95 -13.08 -9.89
N ASN A 144 8.65 -11.98 -10.14
CA ASN A 144 9.60 -11.45 -9.15
C ASN A 144 8.91 -10.55 -8.11
N GLY A 145 7.91 -9.78 -8.55
CA GLY A 145 7.23 -8.81 -7.69
C GLY A 145 8.13 -7.63 -7.29
N PRO A 146 7.54 -6.55 -6.75
CA PRO A 146 8.32 -5.49 -6.13
C PRO A 146 8.96 -5.99 -4.83
N HIS A 147 10.20 -5.56 -4.56
CA HIS A 147 10.81 -5.76 -3.26
C HIS A 147 9.99 -5.03 -2.18
N LYS A 148 9.46 -5.79 -1.23
CA LYS A 148 8.66 -5.26 -0.14
C LYS A 148 9.53 -4.46 0.83
N TRP A 149 9.06 -3.28 1.22
CA TRP A 149 9.61 -2.58 2.36
C TRP A 149 9.37 -3.36 3.65
N ASP A 150 10.39 -3.42 4.50
CA ASP A 150 10.23 -3.88 5.87
C ASP A 150 9.41 -2.86 6.70
N SER A 151 9.09 -3.22 7.94
CA SER A 151 8.30 -2.34 8.81
C SER A 151 8.99 -1.01 9.11
N PHE A 152 10.33 -0.96 9.14
CA PHE A 152 11.05 0.25 9.47
C PHE A 152 11.08 1.23 8.31
N ALA A 153 11.32 0.75 7.09
CA ALA A 153 11.24 1.56 5.87
C ALA A 153 9.84 2.15 5.68
N LYS A 154 8.79 1.34 5.92
CA LYS A 154 7.39 1.83 5.95
C LYS A 154 7.18 2.92 7.00
N ALA A 155 7.73 2.73 8.20
CA ALA A 155 7.61 3.68 9.30
C ALA A 155 8.28 5.02 8.95
N GLN A 156 9.49 4.99 8.41
CA GLN A 156 10.22 6.19 7.99
C GLN A 156 9.46 6.98 6.93
N PHE A 157 8.89 6.29 5.93
CA PHE A 157 8.10 6.93 4.88
C PHE A 157 6.88 7.64 5.47
N ALA A 158 6.05 6.91 6.23
CA ALA A 158 4.83 7.46 6.82
C ALA A 158 5.12 8.57 7.85
N TYR A 159 6.18 8.41 8.65
CA TYR A 159 6.62 9.43 9.61
C TYR A 159 7.04 10.72 8.90
N LYS A 160 7.90 10.62 7.87
CA LYS A 160 8.35 11.79 7.11
C LYS A 160 7.19 12.50 6.43
N TRP A 161 6.26 11.76 5.84
CA TRP A 161 5.04 12.31 5.24
C TRP A 161 4.18 13.05 6.27
N PHE A 162 3.94 12.43 7.44
CA PHE A 162 3.20 13.08 8.52
C PHE A 162 3.88 14.37 8.97
N VAL A 163 5.17 14.33 9.28
CA VAL A 163 5.92 15.51 9.77
C VAL A 163 5.92 16.64 8.75
N SER A 164 6.04 16.35 7.45
CA SER A 164 6.08 17.39 6.41
C SER A 164 4.74 18.10 6.20
N GLU A 165 3.62 17.46 6.52
CA GLU A 165 2.28 17.96 6.17
C GLU A 165 1.35 18.21 7.37
N ARG A 166 1.70 17.77 8.59
CA ARG A 166 0.86 17.97 9.79
C ARG A 166 0.57 19.44 10.11
N ALA A 167 1.48 20.34 9.75
CA ALA A 167 1.28 21.79 9.91
C ALA A 167 0.17 22.34 8.99
N ASN A 168 -0.14 21.63 7.91
CA ASN A 168 -1.23 21.94 6.97
C ASN A 168 -2.53 21.19 7.32
N GLY A 169 -2.60 20.59 8.52
CA GLY A 169 -3.78 19.87 9.01
C GLY A 169 -3.85 18.40 8.62
N LEU A 170 -2.82 17.82 7.99
CA LEU A 170 -2.78 16.38 7.72
C LEU A 170 -2.78 15.59 9.03
N THR A 171 -3.73 14.69 9.19
CA THR A 171 -3.82 13.78 10.33
C THR A 171 -3.22 12.41 9.99
N ILE A 172 -2.91 11.62 11.01
CA ILE A 172 -2.48 10.23 10.80
C ILE A 172 -3.59 9.38 10.15
N ASP A 173 -4.85 9.70 10.39
CA ASP A 173 -5.99 9.01 9.79
C ASP A 173 -6.11 9.30 8.28
N ASP A 174 -5.71 10.50 7.84
CA ASP A 174 -5.61 10.79 6.41
C ASP A 174 -4.56 9.90 5.73
N ILE A 175 -3.42 9.67 6.42
CA ILE A 175 -2.35 8.79 5.91
C ILE A 175 -2.81 7.33 5.91
N THR A 176 -3.45 6.84 6.98
CA THR A 176 -3.94 5.45 7.03
C THR A 176 -4.96 5.21 5.91
N LYS A 177 -5.86 6.17 5.68
CA LYS A 177 -6.86 6.14 4.61
C LYS A 177 -6.20 6.07 3.23
N LYS A 178 -5.27 6.99 2.95
CA LYS A 178 -4.55 7.06 1.65
C LYS A 178 -3.69 5.82 1.39
N LEU A 179 -3.09 5.23 2.42
CA LEU A 179 -2.29 4.00 2.32
C LEU A 179 -3.13 2.72 2.32
N GLY A 180 -4.44 2.82 2.51
CA GLY A 180 -5.32 1.66 2.55
C GLY A 180 -5.22 0.82 3.83
N ASP A 181 -4.47 1.26 4.86
CA ASP A 181 -4.22 0.48 6.07
C ASP A 181 -5.47 0.37 6.96
N SER A 182 -6.05 -0.83 7.01
CA SER A 182 -7.22 -1.14 7.84
C SER A 182 -6.88 -1.64 9.25
N ASN A 183 -5.62 -2.01 9.52
CA ASN A 183 -5.22 -2.74 10.73
C ASN A 183 -4.49 -1.87 11.77
N ASN A 184 -4.55 -0.53 11.66
CA ASN A 184 -3.82 0.40 12.53
C ASN A 184 -2.29 0.17 12.56
N THR A 185 -1.73 -0.44 11.52
CA THR A 185 -0.29 -0.71 11.43
C THR A 185 0.48 0.59 11.25
N VAL A 186 0.03 1.45 10.34
CA VAL A 186 0.59 2.78 10.04
C VAL A 186 0.63 3.63 11.32
N ARG A 187 -0.47 3.64 12.08
CA ARG A 187 -0.53 4.35 13.36
C ARG A 187 0.53 3.84 14.34
N SER A 188 0.66 2.52 14.48
CA SER A 188 1.63 1.89 15.39
C SER A 188 3.08 2.23 15.00
N ILE A 189 3.41 2.09 13.71
CA ILE A 189 4.78 2.31 13.22
C ILE A 189 5.17 3.80 13.25
N VAL A 190 4.26 4.72 12.95
CA VAL A 190 4.54 6.16 13.00
C VAL A 190 4.72 6.62 14.44
N SER A 191 3.87 6.16 15.36
CA SER A 191 3.98 6.53 16.78
C SER A 191 5.30 6.02 17.38
N ALA A 192 5.72 4.81 17.02
CA ALA A 192 7.02 4.27 17.41
C ALA A 192 8.22 5.04 16.82
N MET A 193 8.08 5.62 15.62
CA MET A 193 9.11 6.51 15.05
C MET A 193 9.30 7.77 15.89
N PHE A 194 8.22 8.40 16.38
CA PHE A 194 8.35 9.55 17.27
C PHE A 194 9.12 9.23 18.55
N VAL A 195 8.91 8.04 19.14
CA VAL A 195 9.67 7.57 20.30
C VAL A 195 11.16 7.38 19.97
N LEU A 196 11.49 6.82 18.80
CA LEU A 196 12.89 6.65 18.37
C LEU A 196 13.57 7.99 18.08
N GLU A 197 12.90 8.90 17.37
CA GLU A 197 13.44 10.21 17.05
C GLU A 197 13.62 11.04 18.32
N GLN A 198 12.69 10.97 19.28
CA GLN A 198 12.88 11.55 20.61
C GLN A 198 14.14 11.00 21.29
N ALA A 199 14.30 9.67 21.35
CA ALA A 199 15.45 9.04 22.00
C ALA A 199 16.78 9.48 21.37
N LYS A 200 16.81 9.60 20.04
CA LYS A 200 17.97 10.07 19.29
C LYS A 200 18.25 11.55 19.53
N ASN A 201 17.23 12.41 19.41
CA ASN A 201 17.35 13.86 19.53
C ASN A 201 17.73 14.32 20.95
N GLN A 202 17.35 13.54 21.96
CA GLN A 202 17.72 13.79 23.36
C GLN A 202 18.98 13.00 23.78
N GLU A 203 19.72 12.42 22.83
CA GLU A 203 20.97 11.68 23.04
C GLU A 203 20.86 10.48 24.01
N VAL A 204 19.65 9.94 24.17
CA VAL A 204 19.32 8.82 25.06
C VAL A 204 19.78 7.50 24.44
N TYR A 205 19.46 7.31 23.17
CA TYR A 205 19.75 6.08 22.43
C TYR A 205 19.62 6.33 20.91
N ASP A 206 20.66 6.02 20.14
CA ASP A 206 20.62 6.00 18.67
C ASP A 206 20.65 4.57 18.14
N ILE A 207 19.57 4.13 17.50
CA ILE A 207 19.47 2.79 16.90
C ILE A 207 20.57 2.48 15.86
N HIS A 208 21.19 3.48 15.24
CA HIS A 208 22.26 3.26 14.27
C HIS A 208 23.61 3.04 14.96
N ALA A 209 23.87 3.75 16.07
CA ALA A 209 25.14 3.70 16.78
C ALA A 209 25.16 2.69 17.93
N ASP A 210 24.07 2.60 18.70
CA ASP A 210 24.08 2.05 20.05
C ASP A 210 23.62 0.59 20.15
N ARG A 211 22.84 0.09 19.19
CA ARG A 211 22.32 -1.30 19.21
C ARG A 211 23.42 -2.35 19.06
N MET A 212 23.23 -3.51 19.70
CA MET A 212 24.18 -4.62 19.65
C MET A 212 24.13 -5.39 18.32
N SER A 213 22.94 -5.75 17.87
CA SER A 213 22.75 -6.56 16.65
C SER A 213 22.74 -5.70 15.38
N PRO A 214 23.36 -6.15 14.27
CA PRO A 214 23.24 -5.50 12.96
C PRO A 214 21.87 -5.73 12.31
N LYS A 215 21.06 -6.69 12.79
CA LYS A 215 19.65 -6.82 12.39
C LYS A 215 18.78 -5.93 13.27
N PHE A 216 17.98 -5.07 12.66
CA PHE A 216 17.07 -4.18 13.39
C PHE A 216 15.63 -4.68 13.29
N SER A 217 15.09 -5.10 14.44
CA SER A 217 13.74 -5.68 14.53
C SER A 217 12.76 -4.63 15.01
N PHE A 218 12.42 -3.66 14.15
CA PHE A 218 11.55 -2.54 14.51
C PHE A 218 10.18 -2.97 15.07
N SER A 219 9.72 -4.17 14.68
CA SER A 219 8.52 -4.80 15.24
C SER A 219 8.52 -4.96 16.75
N HIS A 220 9.67 -5.16 17.38
CA HIS A 220 9.74 -5.27 18.83
C HIS A 220 9.28 -3.98 19.51
N LEU A 221 9.68 -2.81 18.98
CA LEU A 221 9.29 -1.54 19.57
C LEU A 221 7.81 -1.24 19.36
N TYR A 222 7.31 -1.24 18.12
CA TYR A 222 5.89 -0.89 17.93
C TYR A 222 4.94 -1.92 18.56
N THR A 223 5.37 -3.18 18.70
CA THR A 223 4.59 -4.19 19.44
C THR A 223 4.61 -3.90 20.94
N ALA A 224 5.77 -3.57 21.52
CA ALA A 224 5.88 -3.19 22.93
C ALA A 224 4.99 -1.98 23.24
N LEU A 225 5.06 -0.92 22.42
CA LEU A 225 4.31 0.32 22.61
C LEU A 225 2.79 0.16 22.43
N ASN A 226 2.32 -0.94 21.84
CA ASN A 226 0.88 -1.25 21.78
C ASN A 226 0.35 -1.88 23.08
N ARG A 227 1.22 -2.43 23.93
CA ARG A 227 0.85 -3.04 25.22
C ARG A 227 0.69 -1.98 26.31
N SER A 228 -0.31 -2.14 27.18
CA SER A 228 -0.60 -1.20 28.28
C SER A 228 0.58 -1.02 29.22
N GLU A 229 1.30 -2.09 29.55
CA GLU A 229 2.39 -2.10 30.53
C GLU A 229 3.52 -1.16 30.10
N TYR A 230 3.90 -1.18 28.82
CA TYR A 230 4.92 -0.28 28.29
C TYR A 230 4.44 1.17 28.21
N LYS A 231 3.18 1.39 27.83
CA LYS A 231 2.59 2.74 27.79
C LYS A 231 2.57 3.36 29.18
N ASP A 232 2.12 2.62 30.18
CA ASP A 232 2.07 3.05 31.58
C ASP A 232 3.47 3.27 32.16
N PHE A 233 4.40 2.36 31.87
CA PHE A 233 5.80 2.47 32.32
C PHE A 233 6.47 3.74 31.77
N LEU A 234 6.32 4.00 30.47
CA LEU A 234 6.86 5.19 29.81
C LEU A 234 6.05 6.46 30.09
N GLY A 235 4.83 6.35 30.60
CA GLY A 235 3.94 7.48 30.86
C GLY A 235 3.39 8.12 29.58
N LEU A 236 3.08 7.31 28.57
CA LEU A 236 2.47 7.77 27.33
C LEU A 236 1.01 8.19 27.56
N GLU A 237 0.61 9.34 27.03
CA GLU A 237 -0.78 9.81 27.09
C GLU A 237 -1.74 8.85 26.38
N ARG A 238 -3.03 8.85 26.73
CA ARG A 238 -4.01 7.92 26.15
C ARG A 238 -4.15 8.04 24.62
N ASP A 239 -3.98 9.26 24.10
CA ASP A 239 -4.11 9.64 22.70
C ASP A 239 -2.73 9.85 22.02
N TRP A 240 -1.63 9.38 22.62
CA TRP A 240 -0.27 9.60 22.11
C TRP A 240 -0.07 9.18 20.65
N ASN A 241 -0.75 8.10 20.22
CA ASN A 241 -0.71 7.56 18.87
C ASN A 241 -1.68 8.22 17.89
N VAL A 242 -2.43 9.23 18.35
CA VAL A 242 -3.31 10.09 17.55
C VAL A 242 -2.69 11.47 17.40
N THR A 243 -2.33 12.08 18.53
CA THR A 243 -1.82 13.45 18.57
C THR A 243 -0.38 13.54 18.06
N LEU A 244 0.41 12.46 18.21
CA LEU A 244 1.77 12.34 17.65
C LEU A 244 2.67 13.55 17.95
N LYS A 245 2.81 13.86 19.25
CA LYS A 245 3.72 14.91 19.75
C LYS A 245 5.17 14.53 19.47
N ASP A 246 6.04 15.53 19.28
CA ASP A 246 7.47 15.31 18.97
C ASP A 246 8.23 14.54 20.04
N ASN A 247 7.85 14.77 21.31
CA ASN A 247 8.44 14.09 22.47
C ASN A 247 7.31 13.39 23.25
N PRO A 248 6.86 12.21 22.80
CA PRO A 248 5.74 11.52 23.43
C PRO A 248 6.05 10.98 24.84
N VAL A 249 7.31 10.69 25.16
CA VAL A 249 7.74 10.25 26.50
C VAL A 249 8.04 11.48 27.38
N PRO A 250 7.41 11.62 28.56
CA PRO A 250 7.71 12.73 29.47
C PRO A 250 9.18 12.77 29.92
N SER A 251 9.74 13.97 30.11
CA SER A 251 11.15 14.16 30.48
C SER A 251 11.58 13.39 31.74
N GLN A 252 10.69 13.26 32.72
CA GLN A 252 10.96 12.49 33.95
C GLN A 252 11.04 10.97 33.73
N ASN A 253 10.63 10.46 32.57
CA ASN A 253 10.63 9.04 32.21
C ASN A 253 11.69 8.71 31.13
N ILE A 254 12.62 9.61 30.83
CA ILE A 254 13.63 9.41 29.79
C ILE A 254 14.57 8.23 30.10
N ASP A 255 14.93 8.03 31.36
CA ASP A 255 15.73 6.85 31.75
C ASP A 255 14.98 5.54 31.49
N LYS A 256 13.65 5.53 31.67
CA LYS A 256 12.81 4.38 31.34
C LYS A 256 12.77 4.11 29.84
N LEU A 257 12.80 5.16 29.01
CA LEU A 257 12.93 5.01 27.56
C LEU A 257 14.26 4.35 27.19
N LYS A 258 15.37 4.79 27.82
CA LYS A 258 16.68 4.15 27.64
C LYS A 258 16.64 2.67 28.02
N ASP A 259 16.01 2.34 29.15
CA ASP A 259 15.88 0.97 29.63
C ASP A 259 15.08 0.09 28.66
N VAL A 260 13.96 0.60 28.13
CA VAL A 260 13.17 -0.13 27.12
C VAL A 260 14.00 -0.38 25.87
N LEU A 261 14.63 0.64 25.29
CA LEU A 261 15.40 0.49 24.05
C LEU A 261 16.62 -0.42 24.24
N THR A 262 17.29 -0.32 25.38
CA THR A 262 18.39 -1.20 25.77
C THR A 262 17.91 -2.63 25.96
N GLY A 263 16.75 -2.85 26.57
CA GLY A 263 16.15 -4.17 26.71
C GLY A 263 15.80 -4.80 25.36
N LEU A 264 15.25 -4.02 24.43
CA LEU A 264 14.84 -4.51 23.10
C LEU A 264 16.03 -4.77 22.17
N TYR A 265 17.08 -3.93 22.22
CA TYR A 265 18.12 -3.88 21.19
C TYR A 265 19.56 -4.04 21.71
N GLY A 266 19.73 -4.13 23.04
CA GLY A 266 21.02 -4.07 23.70
C GLY A 266 21.60 -2.65 23.67
N TYR A 267 22.77 -2.47 24.28
CA TYR A 267 23.48 -1.20 24.31
C TYR A 267 24.98 -1.43 24.27
N LYS A 268 25.62 -1.04 23.16
CA LYS A 268 27.05 -1.24 22.89
C LYS A 268 27.94 -0.51 23.88
N LYS A 269 27.58 0.73 24.22
CA LYS A 269 28.37 1.58 25.12
C LYS A 269 28.58 0.91 26.48
N ASP A 270 27.56 0.21 26.99
CA ASP A 270 27.61 -0.49 28.27
C ASP A 270 27.78 -2.02 28.12
N LYS A 271 28.05 -2.53 26.91
CA LYS A 271 28.14 -3.97 26.57
C LYS A 271 26.94 -4.79 27.05
N ARG A 272 25.75 -4.18 27.13
CA ARG A 272 24.52 -4.84 27.57
C ARG A 272 23.85 -5.54 26.40
N ALA A 273 23.64 -6.84 26.50
CA ALA A 273 22.91 -7.60 25.48
C ALA A 273 21.42 -7.24 25.45
N SER A 274 20.77 -7.46 24.32
CA SER A 274 19.29 -7.44 24.25
C SER A 274 18.72 -8.55 25.11
N LEU A 275 17.59 -8.29 25.77
CA LEU A 275 16.80 -9.31 26.46
C LEU A 275 16.06 -10.22 25.48
N ILE A 276 15.95 -9.83 24.20
CA ILE A 276 15.33 -10.62 23.14
C ILE A 276 16.43 -11.40 22.41
N SER A 277 16.51 -12.71 22.68
CA SER A 277 17.47 -13.63 22.08
C SER A 277 17.01 -14.22 20.74
N SER A 278 15.70 -14.44 20.55
CA SER A 278 15.09 -14.94 19.32
C SER A 278 13.75 -14.24 19.04
N GLN A 279 13.32 -14.25 17.76
CA GLN A 279 12.00 -13.74 17.35
C GLN A 279 10.90 -14.80 17.41
N ASN A 280 11.27 -16.07 17.46
CA ASN A 280 10.34 -17.20 17.57
C ASN A 280 10.42 -17.73 19.00
N PRO A 281 9.29 -17.87 19.71
CA PRO A 281 9.27 -18.62 20.95
C PRO A 281 9.67 -20.08 20.67
N ASP A 282 10.50 -20.64 21.54
CA ASP A 282 10.77 -22.08 21.58
C ASP A 282 9.51 -22.87 21.98
#